data_AF-A0AA41PYV7-F1
#
_entry.id   AF-A0AA41PYV7-F1
#
_cell.length_a   1.000
_cell.length_b   1.000
_cell.length_c   1.000
_cell.angle_alpha   90.00
_cell.angle_beta   90.00
_cell.angle_gamma   90.00
#
_symmetry.space_group_name_H-M   'P 1'
#
loop_
_entity.id
_entity.type
_entity.pdbx_description
1 polymer ?
#
loop_
_entity_poly.entity_id
_entity_poly.type
_entity_poly.pdbx_seq_one_letter_code
_entity_poly.pdbx_strand_id
1 'polypeptide(L)'
;MTQSTNKSAEEAPVVERDERDRAARQARVTEKTGSALKPPPPGSIPAPPGPVSTGRPARQPAHAAPSTGAEVLPPLLGKSVADGYRKRMRETLANFVDDPGDAVAGADALFGEAITALNQALLRRQEEMARQRQGSSGDTEQLRQALLRYRAAIEAVVTL
;
A
#
# COMPACT_ATOMS: atom_id res chain seq x y z
N MET A 1 2.22 36.54 -64.08
CA MET A 1 2.43 37.99 -63.92
C MET A 1 1.48 38.49 -62.83
N THR A 2 2.08 39.10 -61.78
CA THR A 2 1.58 40.22 -60.95
C THR A 2 0.17 40.11 -60.31
N GLN A 3 0.04 39.89 -59.00
CA GLN A 3 0.30 40.75 -57.82
C GLN A 3 -0.77 41.84 -57.54
N SER A 4 -1.12 41.90 -56.24
CA SER A 4 -1.52 43.09 -55.44
C SER A 4 -2.95 43.64 -55.63
N THR A 5 -3.71 44.05 -54.60
CA THR A 5 -3.43 44.37 -53.19
C THR A 5 -4.73 44.70 -52.45
N ASN A 6 -4.86 44.30 -51.18
CA ASN A 6 -5.30 45.13 -50.02
C ASN A 6 -5.23 44.23 -48.75
N LYS A 7 -4.49 44.47 -47.65
CA LYS A 7 -4.23 45.68 -46.83
C LYS A 7 -5.57 46.24 -46.30
N SER A 8 -5.97 46.12 -45.03
CA SER A 8 -5.36 46.45 -43.73
C SER A 8 -5.98 45.55 -42.65
N ALA A 9 -5.21 44.95 -41.74
CA ALA A 9 -4.81 45.46 -40.42
C ALA A 9 -5.93 45.44 -39.36
N GLU A 10 -5.61 44.78 -38.23
CA GLU A 10 -5.87 45.19 -36.84
C GLU A 10 -6.47 44.07 -35.94
N GLU A 11 -5.84 43.93 -34.77
CA GLU A 11 -6.23 43.23 -33.54
C GLU A 11 -6.08 41.70 -33.41
N ALA A 12 -4.89 41.31 -32.96
CA ALA A 12 -4.77 40.39 -31.81
C ALA A 12 -5.01 41.19 -30.51
N PRO A 13 -5.43 40.58 -29.37
CA PRO A 13 -4.45 39.79 -28.62
C PRO A 13 -4.97 38.54 -27.89
N VAL A 14 -4.11 37.53 -27.86
CA VAL A 14 -3.64 36.79 -26.68
C VAL A 14 -4.52 36.93 -25.42
N VAL A 15 -5.20 35.84 -25.04
CA VAL A 15 -5.66 35.62 -23.66
C VAL A 15 -5.01 34.34 -23.14
N GLU A 16 -3.72 34.45 -22.86
CA GLU A 16 -3.02 33.59 -21.90
C GLU A 16 -3.02 34.34 -20.56
N ARG A 17 -3.95 34.00 -19.66
CA ARG A 17 -3.96 34.33 -18.23
C ARG A 17 -5.22 33.76 -17.57
N ASP A 18 -5.12 32.60 -16.90
CA ASP A 18 -5.93 32.33 -15.70
C ASP A 18 -5.39 31.19 -14.81
N GLU A 19 -4.08 31.15 -14.53
CA GLU A 19 -3.51 30.20 -13.54
C GLU A 19 -2.90 30.88 -12.29
N ARG A 20 -3.16 32.19 -12.06
CA ARG A 20 -2.52 32.96 -10.97
C ARG A 20 -3.44 33.56 -9.90
N ASP A 21 -4.70 33.14 -9.77
CA ASP A 21 -5.62 33.75 -8.78
C ASP A 21 -6.27 32.79 -7.76
N ARG A 22 -6.00 31.48 -7.82
CA ARG A 22 -6.66 30.52 -6.91
C ARG A 22 -5.91 30.24 -5.59
N ALA A 23 -4.65 30.65 -5.46
CA ALA A 23 -3.80 30.30 -4.31
C ALA A 23 -3.81 31.31 -3.14
N ALA A 24 -4.57 32.41 -3.22
CA ALA A 24 -4.46 33.53 -2.25
C ALA A 24 -5.70 33.78 -1.36
N ARG A 25 -6.70 32.88 -1.31
CA ARG A 25 -7.98 33.13 -0.61
C ARG A 25 -8.37 32.16 0.52
N GLN A 26 -7.43 31.46 1.17
CA GLN A 26 -7.76 30.64 2.34
C GLN A 26 -6.81 30.83 3.52
N ALA A 27 -6.57 32.08 3.89
CA ALA A 27 -6.17 32.43 5.23
C ALA A 27 -6.89 33.72 5.62
N ARG A 28 -7.89 33.61 6.50
CA ARG A 28 -8.09 34.40 7.73
C ARG A 28 -9.60 34.49 8.08
N VAL A 29 -9.84 34.39 9.39
CA VAL A 29 -11.05 34.81 10.14
C VAL A 29 -12.16 33.76 10.25
N THR A 30 -12.07 32.92 11.28
CA THR A 30 -13.05 32.95 12.39
C THR A 30 -12.39 32.37 13.65
N GLU A 31 -11.85 33.25 14.49
CA GLU A 31 -11.76 33.01 15.93
C GLU A 31 -13.15 33.25 16.52
N LYS A 32 -13.73 32.26 17.23
CA LYS A 32 -14.79 32.53 18.21
C LYS A 32 -14.82 31.45 19.29
N THR A 33 -14.16 31.78 20.40
CA THR A 33 -14.50 31.45 21.79
C THR A 33 -14.82 29.98 22.13
N GLY A 34 -13.77 29.21 22.44
CA GLY A 34 -13.87 28.01 23.25
C GLY A 34 -14.04 28.39 24.72
N SER A 35 -15.20 28.05 25.28
CA SER A 35 -15.60 28.31 26.65
C SER A 35 -14.65 27.64 27.65
N ALA A 36 -14.31 28.38 28.70
CA ALA A 36 -13.54 27.92 29.83
C ALA A 36 -14.27 26.81 30.59
N LEU A 37 -13.65 25.63 30.66
CA LEU A 37 -13.92 24.64 31.71
C LEU A 37 -12.63 24.36 32.46
N LYS A 38 -12.59 24.95 33.65
CA LYS A 38 -11.55 24.84 34.68
C LYS A 38 -11.31 23.36 35.05
N PRO A 39 -10.06 22.87 35.11
CA PRO A 39 -9.78 21.53 35.61
C PRO A 39 -10.08 21.46 37.12
N PRO A 40 -10.71 20.40 37.63
CA PRO A 40 -10.85 20.21 39.07
C PRO A 40 -9.46 19.96 39.69
N PRO A 41 -9.18 20.48 40.90
CA PRO A 41 -7.93 20.20 41.60
C PRO A 41 -7.87 18.72 42.01
N PRO A 42 -6.69 18.07 41.93
CA PRO A 42 -6.53 16.72 42.48
C PRO A 42 -6.63 16.79 44.00
N GLY A 43 -7.69 16.18 44.54
CA GLY A 43 -7.85 15.94 45.97
C GLY A 43 -6.79 14.95 46.46
N SER A 44 -5.96 15.41 47.39
CA SER A 44 -5.08 14.58 48.19
C SER A 44 -5.88 13.58 49.02
N ILE A 45 -5.62 12.28 48.85
CA ILE A 45 -5.90 11.25 49.87
C ILE A 45 -4.67 10.31 49.91
N PRO A 46 -4.19 9.93 51.11
CA PRO A 46 -2.79 9.61 51.38
C PRO A 46 -2.39 8.16 51.09
N ALA A 47 -1.10 7.95 50.90
CA ALA A 47 -0.45 6.65 50.82
C ALA A 47 -0.52 5.86 52.15
N PRO A 48 -0.63 4.53 52.07
CA PRO A 48 -0.08 3.63 53.09
C PRO A 48 0.96 2.63 52.49
N PRO A 49 1.75 1.95 53.33
CA PRO A 49 3.14 1.58 53.06
C PRO A 49 3.31 0.31 52.20
N GLY A 50 4.46 0.17 51.54
CA GLY A 50 4.86 -1.07 50.82
C GLY A 50 5.34 -2.19 51.75
N PRO A 51 6.12 -3.18 51.26
CA PRO A 51 5.92 -3.99 50.06
C PRO A 51 5.61 -5.46 50.46
N VAL A 52 4.69 -6.13 49.77
CA VAL A 52 4.62 -7.60 49.82
C VAL A 52 4.86 -8.16 48.43
N SER A 53 6.06 -8.69 48.25
CA SER A 53 6.44 -9.51 47.11
C SER A 53 5.76 -10.88 47.28
N THR A 54 4.77 -11.16 46.46
CA THR A 54 4.40 -12.55 46.13
C THR A 54 4.30 -12.63 44.63
N GLY A 55 5.37 -13.17 44.04
CA GLY A 55 5.45 -13.47 42.62
C GLY A 55 4.31 -14.40 42.21
N ARG A 56 3.35 -13.81 41.51
CA ARG A 56 2.38 -14.54 40.70
C ARG A 56 2.82 -14.30 39.26
N PRO A 57 3.20 -15.33 38.48
CA PRO A 57 3.51 -15.11 37.09
C PRO A 57 2.24 -14.54 36.46
N ALA A 58 2.35 -13.34 35.88
CA ALA A 58 1.34 -12.80 35.03
C ALA A 58 1.10 -13.84 33.93
N ARG A 59 -0.05 -14.51 34.00
CA ARG A 59 -0.59 -15.22 32.84
C ARG A 59 -0.87 -14.13 31.82
N GLN A 60 0.14 -13.80 31.01
CA GLN A 60 -0.06 -13.09 29.76
C GLN A 60 -1.27 -13.77 29.11
N PRO A 61 -2.31 -13.04 28.69
CA PRO A 61 -3.15 -13.58 27.65
C PRO A 61 -2.15 -13.85 26.51
N ALA A 62 -1.85 -15.14 26.30
CA ALA A 62 -1.33 -15.56 25.03
C ALA A 62 -2.30 -14.92 24.04
N HIS A 63 -1.83 -13.93 23.30
CA HIS A 63 -2.46 -13.57 22.05
C HIS A 63 -2.47 -14.89 21.29
N ALA A 64 -3.59 -15.61 21.41
CA ALA A 64 -4.00 -16.56 20.42
C ALA A 64 -4.04 -15.70 19.16
N ALA A 65 -2.92 -15.68 18.43
CA ALA A 65 -2.93 -15.29 17.05
C ALA A 65 -4.14 -16.05 16.50
N PRO A 66 -5.17 -15.36 15.99
CA PRO A 66 -6.26 -16.07 15.37
C PRO A 66 -5.59 -16.94 14.33
N SER A 67 -5.62 -18.26 14.55
CA SER A 67 -5.20 -19.23 13.56
C SER A 67 -6.05 -18.86 12.38
N THR A 68 -5.41 -18.14 11.46
CA THR A 68 -6.14 -17.37 10.48
C THR A 68 -6.80 -18.47 9.69
N GLY A 69 -8.13 -18.50 9.68
CA GLY A 69 -8.88 -19.01 8.54
C GLY A 69 -8.56 -18.15 7.32
N ALA A 70 -7.27 -17.89 7.08
CA ALA A 70 -6.71 -17.51 5.82
C ALA A 70 -6.99 -18.75 5.02
N GLU A 71 -8.11 -18.74 4.33
CA GLU A 71 -8.18 -19.24 2.98
C GLU A 71 -6.77 -19.14 2.41
N VAL A 72 -6.09 -20.28 2.37
CA VAL A 72 -4.67 -20.36 2.03
C VAL A 72 -4.60 -19.81 0.63
N LEU A 73 -4.18 -18.54 0.52
CA LEU A 73 -4.25 -17.87 -0.75
C LEU A 73 -3.38 -18.66 -1.71
N PRO A 74 -3.88 -18.97 -2.92
CA PRO A 74 -3.10 -19.71 -3.88
C PRO A 74 -1.77 -18.98 -4.11
N PRO A 75 -0.65 -19.71 -4.29
CA PRO A 75 0.66 -19.13 -4.51
C PRO A 75 0.59 -18.04 -5.59
N LEU A 76 1.11 -16.84 -5.29
CA LEU A 76 1.04 -15.68 -6.19
C LEU A 76 1.64 -15.99 -7.56
N LEU A 77 2.72 -16.77 -7.57
CA LEU A 77 3.29 -17.39 -8.76
C LEU A 77 2.72 -18.80 -8.87
N GLY A 78 2.03 -19.08 -9.98
CA GLY A 78 1.54 -20.43 -10.28
C GLY A 78 2.67 -21.46 -10.20
N LYS A 79 2.38 -22.66 -9.70
CA LYS A 79 3.39 -23.68 -9.34
C LYS A 79 4.41 -23.96 -10.46
N SER A 80 3.93 -24.09 -11.71
CA SER A 80 4.81 -24.33 -12.88
C SER A 80 5.80 -23.19 -13.13
N VAL A 81 5.40 -21.94 -12.92
CA VAL A 81 6.26 -20.76 -13.10
C VAL A 81 7.31 -20.74 -12.01
N ALA A 82 6.91 -20.93 -10.75
CA ALA A 82 7.82 -20.99 -9.61
C ALA A 82 8.87 -22.12 -9.77
N ASP A 83 8.46 -23.30 -10.25
CA ASP A 83 9.38 -24.42 -10.50
C ASP A 83 10.38 -24.13 -11.62
N GLY A 84 9.99 -23.35 -12.63
CA GLY A 84 10.89 -22.86 -13.67
C GLY A 84 11.99 -21.95 -13.12
N TYR A 85 11.64 -20.97 -12.30
CA TYR A 85 12.62 -20.11 -11.63
C TYR A 85 13.55 -20.89 -10.69
N ARG A 86 13.02 -21.84 -9.92
CA ARG A 86 13.83 -22.72 -9.05
C ARG A 86 14.81 -23.56 -9.85
N LYS A 87 14.42 -24.04 -11.03
CA LYS A 87 15.31 -24.81 -11.93
C LYS A 87 16.47 -23.93 -12.41
N ARG A 88 16.16 -22.74 -12.95
CA ARG A 88 17.19 -21.80 -13.43
C ARG A 88 18.13 -21.36 -12.32
N MET A 89 17.62 -21.09 -11.12
CA MET A 89 18.47 -20.74 -9.98
C MET A 89 19.47 -21.85 -9.63
N ARG A 90 19.06 -23.12 -9.69
CA ARG A 90 19.99 -24.25 -9.49
C ARG A 90 21.06 -24.32 -10.58
N GLU A 91 20.72 -23.99 -11.82
CA GLU A 91 21.68 -23.93 -12.93
C GLU A 91 22.70 -22.81 -12.70
N THR A 92 22.26 -21.64 -12.26
CA THR A 92 23.15 -20.53 -11.88
C THR A 92 24.08 -20.88 -10.72
N LEU A 93 23.57 -21.56 -9.69
CA LEU A 93 24.40 -22.03 -8.57
C LEU A 93 25.44 -23.08 -9.01
N ALA A 94 25.12 -23.93 -9.99
CA ALA A 94 26.08 -24.88 -10.54
C ALA A 94 27.22 -24.19 -11.30
N ASN A 95 26.92 -23.09 -12.02
CA ASN A 95 27.91 -22.32 -12.79
C ASN A 95 28.88 -21.53 -11.91
N PHE A 96 28.55 -21.28 -10.63
CA PHE A 96 29.37 -20.47 -9.73
C PHE A 96 30.78 -21.02 -9.52
N VAL A 97 30.95 -22.35 -9.61
CA VAL A 97 32.25 -23.01 -9.42
C VAL A 97 33.19 -22.69 -10.59
N ASP A 98 32.66 -22.53 -11.80
CA ASP A 98 33.44 -22.27 -13.01
C ASP A 98 33.59 -20.77 -13.27
N ASP A 99 32.50 -20.01 -13.18
CA ASP A 99 32.48 -18.56 -13.34
C ASP A 99 31.61 -17.88 -12.27
N PRO A 100 32.20 -17.45 -11.14
CA PRO A 100 31.44 -16.84 -10.06
C PRO A 100 30.86 -15.48 -10.44
N GLY A 101 31.49 -14.74 -11.36
CA GLY A 101 31.03 -13.43 -11.78
C GLY A 101 29.77 -13.52 -12.63
N ASP A 102 29.80 -14.38 -13.65
CA ASP A 102 28.65 -14.66 -14.50
C ASP A 102 27.49 -15.28 -13.71
N ALA A 103 27.78 -16.20 -12.77
CA ALA A 103 26.76 -16.78 -11.91
C ALA A 103 26.02 -15.72 -11.06
N VAL A 104 26.73 -14.77 -10.46
CA VAL A 104 26.07 -13.71 -9.67
C VAL A 104 25.25 -12.79 -10.58
N ALA A 105 25.78 -12.40 -11.74
CA ALA A 105 25.03 -11.58 -12.71
C ALA A 105 23.77 -12.29 -13.22
N GLY A 106 23.88 -13.60 -13.50
CA GLY A 106 22.74 -14.43 -13.89
C GLY A 106 21.69 -14.56 -12.78
N ALA A 107 22.11 -14.66 -11.52
CA ALA A 107 21.19 -14.71 -10.38
C ALA A 107 20.42 -13.39 -10.21
N ASP A 108 21.11 -12.25 -10.36
CA ASP A 108 20.50 -10.92 -10.29
C ASP A 108 19.47 -10.70 -11.42
N ALA A 109 19.84 -11.06 -12.66
CA ALA A 109 18.91 -11.00 -13.80
C ALA A 109 17.68 -11.89 -13.57
N LEU A 110 17.89 -13.12 -13.09
CA LEU A 110 16.80 -14.06 -12.79
C LEU A 110 15.88 -13.54 -11.68
N PHE A 111 16.44 -12.87 -10.66
CA PHE A 111 15.66 -12.24 -9.60
C PHE A 111 14.82 -11.08 -10.12
N GLY A 112 15.37 -10.24 -11.01
CA GLY A 112 14.63 -9.17 -11.69
C GLY A 112 13.46 -9.70 -12.54
N GLU A 113 13.66 -10.81 -13.27
CA GLU A 113 12.59 -11.51 -13.98
C GLU A 113 11.50 -12.01 -13.03
N ALA A 114 11.88 -12.60 -11.89
CA ALA A 114 10.95 -13.13 -10.90
C ALA A 114 10.11 -12.02 -10.25
N ILE A 115 10.72 -10.87 -9.90
CA ILE A 115 9.99 -9.69 -9.41
C ILE A 115 8.99 -9.20 -10.44
N THR A 116 9.40 -9.12 -11.71
CA THR A 116 8.52 -8.68 -12.79
C THR A 116 7.32 -9.61 -12.94
N ALA A 117 7.55 -10.93 -12.94
CA ALA A 117 6.49 -11.93 -13.01
C ALA A 117 5.55 -11.87 -11.79
N LEU A 118 6.10 -11.65 -10.59
CA LEU A 118 5.33 -11.48 -9.36
C LEU A 118 4.42 -10.25 -9.43
N ASN A 119 4.96 -9.09 -9.84
CA ASN A 119 4.19 -7.86 -10.01
C ASN A 119 3.04 -8.04 -11.01
N GLN A 120 3.30 -8.68 -12.15
CA GLN A 120 2.23 -8.98 -13.12
C GLN A 120 1.16 -9.90 -12.54
N ALA A 121 1.53 -10.89 -11.74
CA ALA A 121 0.57 -11.77 -11.09
C ALA A 121 -0.28 -11.03 -10.04
N LEU A 122 0.35 -10.13 -9.27
CA LEU A 122 -0.35 -9.27 -8.31
C LEU A 122 -1.35 -8.33 -9.00
N LEU A 123 -0.96 -7.70 -10.11
CA LEU A 123 -1.85 -6.84 -10.90
C LEU A 123 -3.06 -7.60 -11.43
N ARG A 124 -2.85 -8.79 -12.03
CA ARG A 124 -3.96 -9.65 -12.48
C ARG A 124 -4.93 -9.98 -11.36
N ARG A 125 -4.40 -10.29 -10.18
CA ARG A 125 -5.22 -10.61 -9.01
C ARG A 125 -5.99 -9.40 -8.48
N GLN A 126 -5.36 -8.21 -8.46
CA GLN A 126 -6.04 -6.98 -8.10
C GLN A 126 -7.21 -6.67 -9.03
N GLU A 127 -7.01 -6.84 -10.35
CA GLU A 127 -8.05 -6.67 -11.35
C GLU A 127 -9.21 -7.67 -11.16
N GLU A 128 -8.89 -8.94 -10.91
CA GLU A 128 -9.89 -9.98 -10.65
C GLU A 128 -10.76 -9.62 -9.42
N MET A 129 -10.13 -9.22 -8.32
CA MET A 129 -10.85 -8.80 -7.11
C MET A 129 -11.69 -7.53 -7.36
N ALA A 130 -11.20 -6.59 -8.17
CA ALA A 130 -11.96 -5.40 -8.53
C ALA A 130 -13.21 -5.74 -9.36
N ARG A 131 -13.10 -6.68 -10.31
CA ARG A 131 -14.24 -7.18 -11.10
C ARG A 131 -15.28 -7.89 -10.24
N GLN A 132 -14.84 -8.75 -9.31
CA GLN A 132 -15.74 -9.44 -8.38
C GLN A 132 -16.50 -8.44 -7.48
N ARG A 133 -15.83 -7.38 -7.03
CA ARG A 133 -16.44 -6.32 -6.22
C ARG A 133 -17.53 -5.56 -6.98
N GLN A 134 -17.32 -5.22 -8.25
CA GLN A 134 -18.30 -4.47 -9.04
C GLN A 134 -19.65 -5.21 -9.13
N GLY A 135 -19.63 -6.54 -9.24
CA GLY A 135 -20.83 -7.38 -9.22
C GLY A 135 -21.55 -7.48 -7.86
N SER A 136 -20.90 -7.04 -6.78
CA SER A 136 -21.39 -7.17 -5.39
C SER A 136 -22.00 -5.89 -4.80
N SER A 137 -22.19 -4.85 -5.63
CA SER A 137 -22.40 -3.46 -5.16
C SER A 137 -23.66 -3.19 -4.32
N GLY A 138 -24.59 -4.15 -4.19
CA GLY A 138 -25.85 -3.99 -3.44
C GLY A 138 -25.96 -4.82 -2.15
N ASP A 139 -25.04 -5.75 -1.89
CA ASP A 139 -25.13 -6.68 -0.75
C ASP A 139 -24.02 -6.37 0.26
N THR A 140 -24.43 -5.90 1.45
CA THR A 140 -23.50 -5.51 2.53
C THR A 140 -22.66 -6.69 3.03
N GLU A 141 -23.18 -7.92 2.98
CA GLU A 141 -22.43 -9.12 3.35
C GLU A 141 -21.37 -9.46 2.29
N GLN A 142 -21.70 -9.31 1.00
CA GLN A 142 -20.71 -9.48 -0.06
C GLN A 142 -19.61 -8.42 0.00
N LEU A 143 -19.94 -7.18 0.36
CA LEU A 143 -18.95 -6.13 0.61
C LEU A 143 -18.03 -6.46 1.79
N ARG A 144 -18.58 -7.05 2.87
CA ARG A 144 -17.77 -7.53 4.00
C ARG A 144 -16.79 -8.61 3.58
N GLN A 145 -17.26 -9.59 2.80
CA GLN A 145 -16.40 -10.67 2.29
C GLN A 145 -15.33 -10.14 1.33
N ALA A 146 -15.68 -9.21 0.44
CA ALA A 146 -14.71 -8.55 -0.43
C ALA A 146 -13.59 -7.87 0.37
N LEU A 147 -13.93 -7.13 1.44
CA LEU A 147 -12.94 -6.50 2.31
C LEU A 147 -12.02 -7.51 3.01
N LEU A 148 -12.58 -8.63 3.49
CA LEU A 148 -11.78 -9.70 4.10
C LEU A 148 -10.80 -10.32 3.10
N ARG A 149 -11.19 -10.49 1.83
CA ARG A 149 -10.29 -10.97 0.76
C ARG A 149 -9.16 -9.97 0.48
N TYR A 150 -9.45 -8.66 0.44
CA TYR A 150 -8.42 -7.63 0.31
C TYR A 150 -7.45 -7.65 1.49
N ARG A 151 -7.94 -7.78 2.73
CA ARG A 151 -7.07 -7.92 3.90
C ARG A 151 -6.15 -9.12 3.77
N ALA A 152 -6.68 -10.30 3.47
CA ALA A 152 -5.86 -11.50 3.29
C ALA A 152 -4.80 -11.32 2.19
N ALA A 153 -5.16 -10.68 1.08
CA ALA A 153 -4.24 -10.39 -0.01
C ALA A 153 -3.10 -9.45 0.43
N ILE A 154 -3.40 -8.40 1.20
CA ILE A 154 -2.40 -7.47 1.73
C ILE A 154 -1.47 -8.18 2.72
N GLU A 155 -2.02 -8.96 3.66
CA GLU A 155 -1.23 -9.72 4.63
C GLU A 155 -0.26 -10.69 3.93
N ALA A 156 -0.72 -11.34 2.85
CA ALA A 156 0.13 -12.22 2.04
C ALA A 156 1.27 -11.48 1.30
N VAL A 157 1.06 -10.21 0.94
CA VAL A 157 2.11 -9.38 0.32
C VAL A 157 3.09 -8.84 1.35
N VAL A 158 2.63 -8.48 2.55
CA VAL A 158 3.48 -7.91 3.61
C VAL A 158 4.34 -8.98 4.31
N THR A 159 3.90 -10.24 4.29
CA THR A 159 4.62 -11.37 4.90
C THR A 159 5.56 -12.08 3.91
N LEU A 160 5.64 -11.61 2.67
CA LEU A 160 6.50 -12.18 1.63
C LEU A 160 7.98 -11.95 1.95
#